data_AF-A0AAF0KJ00-F1
#
_entry.id   AF-A0AAF0KJ00-F1
#
_cell.length_a   1.000
_cell.length_b   1.000
_cell.length_c   1.000
_cell.angle_alpha   90.00
_cell.angle_beta   90.00
_cell.angle_gamma   90.00
#
_symmetry.space_group_name_H-M   'P 1'
#
loop_
_entity.id
_entity.type
_entity.pdbx_description
1 polymer ?
#
loop_
_entity_poly.entity_id
_entity_poly.type
_entity_poly.pdbx_seq_one_letter_code
_entity_poly.pdbx_strand_id
1 'polypeptide(L)'
;MTSQGPVEYQNRLIQKERKGFQRARLLAGLDADVTPHILKHTYITWAMQRGIPIWEVAGFIGTSEKTIREVYGHHHPDAMPNAKRRFRGHKMGTN
;
A
#
# COMPACT_ATOMS: atom_id res chain seq x y z
N MET A 1 11.01 -3.06 29.00
CA MET A 1 11.86 -2.89 27.80
C MET A 1 10.96 -3.01 26.59
N THR A 2 10.75 -1.92 25.86
CA THR A 2 9.92 -1.87 24.66
C THR A 2 10.57 -2.73 23.57
N SER A 3 9.95 -3.88 23.29
CA SER A 3 10.28 -4.76 22.18
C SER A 3 9.86 -4.05 20.88
N GLN A 4 10.75 -3.25 20.30
CA GLN A 4 10.54 -2.60 19.00
C GLN A 4 10.94 -3.58 17.90
N GLY A 5 9.95 -4.30 17.38
CA GLY A 5 10.04 -5.11 16.16
C GLY A 5 8.63 -5.40 15.63
N PRO A 6 8.45 -5.63 14.32
CA PRO A 6 7.14 -5.60 13.66
C PRO A 6 6.20 -6.75 14.05
N VAL A 7 6.71 -7.80 14.70
CA VAL A 7 5.93 -8.99 15.09
C VAL A 7 6.39 -9.49 16.46
N GLU A 8 5.48 -9.48 17.43
CA GLU A 8 5.72 -9.97 18.79
C GLU A 8 4.66 -11.00 19.23
N TYR A 9 5.04 -11.86 20.17
CA TYR A 9 4.13 -12.77 20.85
C TYR A 9 4.46 -12.81 22.34
N GLN A 10 3.47 -12.52 23.19
CA GLN A 10 3.64 -12.45 24.65
C GLN A 10 4.83 -11.57 25.08
N ASN A 11 4.93 -10.37 24.50
CA ASN A 11 6.01 -9.39 24.74
C ASN A 11 7.43 -9.89 24.38
N ARG A 12 7.52 -10.93 23.53
CA ARG A 12 8.80 -11.43 22.99
C ARG A 12 8.81 -11.22 21.48
N LEU A 13 9.90 -10.66 20.96
CA LEU A 13 10.13 -10.52 19.54
C LEU A 13 10.21 -11.89 18.87
N ILE A 14 9.48 -12.06 17.78
CA ILE A 14 9.63 -13.22 16.90
C ILE A 14 10.82 -12.93 15.98
N GLN A 15 11.96 -13.60 16.23
CA GLN A 15 13.16 -13.44 15.38
C GLN A 15 12.98 -13.98 13.96
N LYS A 16 12.12 -15.01 13.79
CA LYS A 16 11.84 -15.62 12.50
C LYS A 16 10.44 -16.19 12.47
N GLU A 17 9.57 -15.55 11.71
CA GLU A 17 8.27 -16.09 11.34
C GLU A 17 8.50 -17.20 10.29
N ARG A 18 8.00 -18.41 10.52
CA ARG A 18 8.21 -19.56 9.60
C ARG A 18 6.93 -20.28 9.21
N LYS A 19 5.83 -20.09 9.92
CA LYS A 19 4.67 -21.01 9.88
C LYS A 19 3.33 -20.35 10.17
N GLY A 20 3.31 -19.24 10.91
CA GLY A 20 2.10 -18.53 11.29
C GLY A 20 1.32 -18.02 10.08
N PHE A 21 1.99 -17.33 9.16
CA PHE A 21 1.31 -16.86 7.94
C PHE A 21 0.84 -18.04 7.08
N GLN A 22 1.69 -19.04 6.86
CA GLN A 22 1.33 -20.23 6.08
C GLN A 22 0.10 -20.93 6.66
N ARG A 23 0.04 -21.08 7.99
CA ARG A 23 -1.10 -21.71 8.66
C ARG A 23 -2.35 -20.85 8.58
N ALA A 24 -2.25 -19.54 8.76
CA ALA A 24 -3.37 -18.63 8.58
C ALA A 24 -3.93 -18.68 7.16
N ARG A 25 -3.07 -18.67 6.13
CA ARG A 25 -3.43 -18.84 4.71
C ARG A 25 -4.20 -20.13 4.47
N LEU A 26 -3.71 -21.26 4.98
CA LEU A 26 -4.36 -22.56 4.85
C LEU A 26 -5.74 -22.59 5.54
N LEU A 27 -5.84 -22.05 6.75
CA LEU A 27 -7.10 -21.97 7.50
C LEU A 27 -8.13 -21.05 6.82
N ALA A 28 -7.65 -20.02 6.12
CA ALA A 28 -8.49 -19.13 5.33
C ALA A 28 -8.91 -19.72 3.96
N GLY A 29 -8.43 -20.92 3.60
CA GLY A 29 -8.74 -21.56 2.31
C GLY A 29 -8.12 -20.86 1.11
N LEU A 30 -7.01 -20.14 1.29
CA LEU A 30 -6.35 -19.38 0.23
C LEU A 30 -5.27 -20.20 -0.47
N ASP A 31 -5.05 -19.93 -1.75
CA ASP A 31 -4.07 -20.60 -2.60
C ASP A 31 -2.61 -20.22 -2.26
N ALA A 32 -1.65 -20.97 -2.80
CA ALA A 32 -0.23 -20.89 -2.43
C ALA A 32 0.48 -19.63 -2.96
N ASP A 33 -0.10 -18.98 -3.96
CA ASP A 33 0.29 -17.68 -4.48
C ASP A 33 0.00 -16.53 -3.50
N VAL A 34 -0.88 -16.75 -2.51
CA VAL A 34 -1.08 -15.83 -1.40
C VAL A 34 0.12 -15.88 -0.46
N THR A 35 1.05 -14.95 -0.67
CA THR A 35 2.28 -14.80 0.13
C THR A 35 2.21 -13.55 1.02
N PRO A 36 3.08 -13.42 2.05
CA PRO A 36 3.14 -12.21 2.88
C PRO A 36 3.34 -10.92 2.09
N HIS A 37 3.92 -10.99 0.88
CA HIS A 37 4.11 -9.84 0.01
C HIS A 37 2.80 -9.18 -0.41
N ILE A 38 1.69 -9.94 -0.45
CA ILE A 38 0.36 -9.38 -0.73
C ILE A 38 -0.06 -8.36 0.33
N LEU A 39 0.28 -8.60 1.61
CA LEU A 39 -0.05 -7.66 2.67
C LEU A 39 0.63 -6.30 2.46
N LYS A 40 1.85 -6.30 1.91
CA LYS A 40 2.56 -5.08 1.48
C LYS A 40 1.79 -4.35 0.38
N HIS A 41 1.31 -5.06 -0.64
CA HIS A 41 0.47 -4.47 -1.70
C HIS A 41 -0.84 -3.89 -1.15
N THR A 42 -1.51 -4.60 -0.25
CA THR A 42 -2.74 -4.15 0.40
C THR A 42 -2.50 -2.86 1.18
N TYR A 43 -1.43 -2.81 1.99
CA TYR A 43 -1.07 -1.61 2.73
C TYR A 43 -0.84 -0.40 1.81
N ILE A 44 -0.03 -0.54 0.76
CA ILE A 44 0.29 0.57 -0.14
C ILE A 44 -0.98 1.09 -0.82
N THR A 45 -1.87 0.18 -1.26
CA THR A 45 -3.16 0.53 -1.86
C THR A 45 -4.00 1.37 -0.90
N TRP A 46 -4.14 0.93 0.35
CA TRP A 46 -4.91 1.63 1.37
C TRP A 46 -4.31 2.97 1.80
N ALA A 47 -2.97 3.06 1.83
CA ALA A 47 -2.26 4.29 2.11
C ALA A 47 -2.48 5.33 1.01
N MET A 48 -2.40 4.92 -0.27
CA MET A 48 -2.70 5.79 -1.41
C MET A 48 -4.16 6.25 -1.40
N GLN A 49 -5.12 5.35 -1.19
CA GLN A 49 -6.55 5.70 -1.09
C GLN A 49 -6.84 6.72 0.01
N ARG A 50 -6.08 6.69 1.11
CA ARG A 50 -6.19 7.64 2.22
C ARG A 50 -5.47 8.97 1.97
N GLY A 51 -4.80 9.13 0.82
CA GLY A 51 -4.05 10.34 0.49
C GLY A 51 -2.75 10.49 1.29
N ILE A 52 -2.19 9.40 1.80
CA ILE A 52 -0.89 9.46 2.48
C ILE A 52 0.19 9.78 1.44
N PRO A 53 1.07 10.76 1.70
CA PRO A 53 2.12 11.14 0.76
C PRO A 53 3.02 9.97 0.36
N ILE A 54 3.35 9.88 -0.92
CA ILE A 54 4.15 8.78 -1.50
C ILE A 54 5.50 8.61 -0.77
N TRP A 55 6.15 9.70 -0.36
CA TRP A 55 7.43 9.65 0.35
C TRP A 55 7.30 8.98 1.73
N GLU A 56 6.20 9.19 2.46
CA GLU A 56 5.95 8.56 3.75
C GLU A 56 5.72 7.05 3.59
N VAL A 57 4.93 6.67 2.59
CA VAL A 57 4.66 5.25 2.29
C VAL A 57 5.94 4.56 1.85
N ALA A 58 6.75 5.21 1.01
CA ALA A 58 8.04 4.71 0.54
C ALA A 58 9.01 4.46 1.72
N GLY A 59 9.15 5.44 2.61
CA GLY A 59 10.00 5.35 3.79
C GLY A 59 9.55 4.25 4.77
N PHE A 60 8.24 4.09 4.96
CA PHE A 60 7.71 3.07 5.86
C PHE A 60 7.87 1.65 5.32
N ILE A 61 7.60 1.43 4.03
CA ILE A 61 7.52 0.07 3.46
C ILE A 61 8.81 -0.37 2.77
N GLY A 62 9.79 0.53 2.61
CA GLY A 62 11.04 0.28 1.90
C GLY A 62 10.84 -0.02 0.41
N THR A 63 9.94 0.70 -0.25
CA THR A 63 9.73 0.63 -1.71
C THR A 63 9.97 2.00 -2.31
N SER A 64 10.58 2.06 -3.50
CA SER A 64 10.87 3.34 -4.15
C SER A 64 9.59 4.15 -4.42
N GLU A 65 9.68 5.48 -4.30
CA GLU A 65 8.58 6.38 -4.65
C GLU A 65 8.14 6.20 -6.10
N LYS A 66 9.09 5.93 -7.01
CA LYS A 66 8.82 5.65 -8.42
C LYS A 66 7.88 4.45 -8.59
N THR A 67 8.20 3.32 -7.96
CA THR A 67 7.36 2.11 -8.01
C THR A 67 5.98 2.38 -7.41
N ILE A 68 5.90 3.11 -6.28
CA ILE A 68 4.61 3.42 -5.66
C ILE A 68 3.76 4.29 -6.60
N ARG A 69 4.37 5.31 -7.21
CA ARG A 69 3.71 6.20 -8.15
C ARG A 69 3.19 5.47 -9.38
N GLU A 70 4.02 4.62 -9.99
CA GLU A 70 3.69 3.86 -11.21
C GLU A 70 2.59 2.83 -10.96
N VAL A 71 2.68 2.07 -9.87
CA VAL A 71 1.78 0.93 -9.62
C VAL A 71 0.51 1.37 -8.87
N TYR A 72 0.62 2.25 -7.87
CA TYR A 72 -0.47 2.58 -6.95
C TYR A 72 -0.92 4.04 -7.01
N GLY A 73 -0.17 4.92 -7.68
CA GLY A 73 -0.43 6.37 -7.67
C GLY A 73 -1.84 6.74 -8.13
N HIS A 74 -2.44 5.92 -9.01
CA HIS A 74 -3.81 6.10 -9.49
C HIS A 74 -4.91 5.95 -8.41
N HIS A 75 -4.57 5.33 -7.27
CA HIS A 75 -5.47 5.26 -6.11
C HIS A 75 -5.46 6.52 -5.25
N HIS A 76 -4.49 7.41 -5.44
CA HIS A 76 -4.39 8.63 -4.65
C HIS A 76 -5.55 9.59 -4.98
N PRO A 77 -6.19 10.26 -4.00
CA PRO A 77 -7.25 11.24 -4.28
C PRO A 77 -6.79 12.35 -5.23
N ASP A 78 -5.52 12.73 -5.15
CA ASP A 78 -4.90 13.73 -6.03
C ASP A 78 -4.41 13.19 -7.38
N ALA A 79 -4.63 11.91 -7.69
CA ALA A 79 -4.20 11.34 -8.97
C ALA A 79 -4.85 12.03 -10.18
N MET A 80 -6.07 12.57 -10.04
CA MET A 80 -6.82 13.19 -11.14
C MET A 80 -7.71 14.43 -10.86
N PRO A 81 -7.46 15.33 -9.87
CA PRO A 81 -8.24 16.57 -9.78
C PRO A 81 -7.98 17.50 -10.98
N ASN A 82 -6.72 17.61 -11.43
CA ASN A 82 -6.30 18.59 -12.43
C ASN A 82 -6.68 18.19 -13.86
N ALA A 83 -6.62 16.90 -14.21
CA ALA A 83 -7.07 16.40 -15.53
C ALA A 83 -8.58 16.58 -15.70
N LYS A 84 -9.38 16.21 -14.68
CA LYS A 84 -10.84 16.46 -14.66
C LYS A 84 -11.18 17.95 -14.69
N ARG A 85 -10.46 18.79 -13.94
CA ARG A 85 -10.70 20.24 -13.90
C ARG A 85 -10.38 20.93 -15.23
N ARG A 86 -9.28 20.54 -15.90
CA ARG A 86 -8.88 21.11 -17.19
C ARG A 86 -9.79 20.69 -18.35
N PHE A 87 -10.42 19.53 -18.29
CA PHE A 87 -11.37 19.08 -19.31
C PHE A 87 -12.69 19.89 -19.31
N ARG A 88 -13.12 20.43 -18.16
CA ARG A 88 -14.40 21.16 -18.03
C ARG A 88 -14.37 22.63 -18.48
N GLY A 89 -13.23 23.14 -18.97
CA GLY A 89 -12.98 24.58 -19.04
C GLY A 89 -12.71 25.20 -20.42
N HIS A 90 -12.89 24.49 -21.54
CA HIS A 90 -12.76 25.12 -22.86
C HIS A 90 -14.15 25.43 -23.43
N LYS A 91 -14.61 26.68 -23.30
CA LYS A 91 -15.57 27.21 -24.26
C LYS A 91 -14.83 27.30 -25.60
N MET A 92 -15.03 26.31 -26.47
CA MET A 92 -14.68 26.44 -27.88
C MET A 92 -15.40 27.68 -28.40
N GLY A 93 -14.64 28.60 -29.00
CA GLY A 93 -15.11 29.92 -29.39
C GLY A 93 -16.44 29.90 -30.13
N THR A 94 -17.35 30.78 -29.72
CA THR A 94 -18.48 31.18 -30.54
C THR A 94 -18.00 32.28 -31.48
N ASN A 95 -18.01 32.01 -32.78
CA ASN A 95 -17.93 33.01 -33.85
C ASN A 95 -19.00 34.10 -33.68
#